data_AF-A0A833H6W9-F1
#
_entry.id   AF-A0A833H6W9-F1
#
_cell.length_a   1.000
_cell.length_b   1.000
_cell.length_c   1.000
_cell.angle_alpha   90.00
_cell.angle_beta   90.00
_cell.angle_gamma   90.00
#
_symmetry.space_group_name_H-M   'P 1'
#
loop_
_entity.id
_entity.type
_entity.pdbx_description
1 polymer ?
#
loop_
_entity_poly.entity_id
_entity_poly.type
_entity_poly.pdbx_seq_one_letter_code
_entity_poly.pdbx_strand_id
1 'polypeptide(L)'
;MAPVNATDLFLGLTPERVLDAVEAGGLAVRPLCYPLNSFENRVYEVELADRTRVVAKFYRPGRWSAAQILEEHRFLAEAEAEEIPVCAALPFPDGSTLATIDDIHYAIFERKGGRAPDELTAATARRLGQLVGRLHVVGARRP
;
A
#
# COMPACT_ATOMS: atom_id res chain seq x y z
N MET A 1 -31.37 -1.53 13.23
CA MET A 1 -29.92 -1.46 13.50
C MET A 1 -29.43 -0.12 13.00
N ALA A 2 -28.64 0.61 13.79
CA ALA A 2 -27.98 1.82 13.29
C ALA A 2 -27.03 1.43 12.13
N PRO A 3 -26.88 2.27 11.09
CA PRO A 3 -25.93 1.98 10.03
C PRO A 3 -24.53 1.90 10.64
N VAL A 4 -23.81 0.79 10.39
CA VAL A 4 -22.41 0.67 10.80
C VAL A 4 -21.63 1.68 9.96
N ASN A 5 -20.92 2.60 10.61
CA ASN A 5 -20.12 3.59 9.91
C ASN A 5 -18.82 2.94 9.42
N ALA A 6 -18.33 3.31 8.24
CA ALA A 6 -17.04 2.88 7.70
C ALA A 6 -15.89 3.00 8.71
N THR A 7 -15.93 4.00 9.59
CA THR A 7 -14.94 4.15 10.68
C THR A 7 -14.97 2.97 11.66
N ASP A 8 -16.15 2.49 12.04
CA ASP A 8 -16.29 1.35 12.95
C ASP A 8 -15.80 0.05 12.28
N LEU A 9 -16.12 -0.11 10.99
CA LEU A 9 -15.63 -1.24 10.17
C LEU A 9 -14.10 -1.23 10.05
N PHE A 10 -13.51 -0.05 9.88
CA PHE A 10 -12.06 0.12 9.82
C PHE A 10 -11.37 -0.19 11.15
N LEU A 11 -11.97 0.19 12.27
CA LEU A 11 -11.45 -0.13 13.60
C LEU A 11 -11.64 -1.62 13.94
N GLY A 12 -12.68 -2.25 13.41
CA GLY A 12 -13.01 -3.66 13.58
C GLY A 12 -12.49 -4.59 12.49
N LEU A 13 -11.52 -4.17 11.67
CA LEU A 13 -11.02 -4.98 10.55
C LEU A 13 -10.38 -6.28 11.06
N THR A 14 -11.04 -7.41 10.83
CA THR A 14 -10.58 -8.73 11.29
C THR A 14 -9.62 -9.35 10.27
N PRO A 15 -8.77 -10.31 10.69
CA PRO A 15 -7.90 -11.03 9.78
C PRO A 15 -8.65 -11.70 8.61
N GLU A 16 -9.84 -12.26 8.85
CA GLU A 16 -10.66 -12.91 7.82
C GLU A 16 -11.03 -11.91 6.72
N ARG A 17 -11.47 -10.71 7.10
CA ARG A 17 -11.84 -9.67 6.13
C ARG A 17 -10.64 -9.14 5.35
N VAL A 18 -9.47 -9.15 5.96
CA VAL A 18 -8.22 -8.82 5.26
C VAL A 18 -7.90 -9.88 4.20
N LEU A 19 -8.02 -11.15 4.55
CA LEU A 19 -7.81 -12.26 3.62
C LEU A 19 -8.83 -12.21 2.47
N ASP A 20 -10.11 -12.03 2.77
CA ASP A 20 -11.18 -11.89 1.77
C ASP A 20 -10.91 -10.74 0.79
N ALA A 21 -10.40 -9.60 1.28
CA ALA A 21 -10.04 -8.46 0.43
C ALA A 21 -8.89 -8.77 -0.54
N VAL A 22 -7.90 -9.54 -0.09
CA VAL A 22 -6.77 -9.95 -0.94
C VAL A 22 -7.21 -11.01 -1.96
N GLU A 23 -8.05 -11.96 -1.56
CA GLU A 23 -8.65 -12.94 -2.49
C GLU A 23 -9.55 -12.30 -3.54
N ALA A 24 -10.41 -11.36 -3.13
CA ALA A 24 -11.23 -10.55 -4.04
C ALA A 24 -10.36 -9.73 -5.01
N GLY A 25 -9.13 -9.41 -4.60
CA GLY A 25 -8.12 -8.78 -5.44
C GLY A 25 -7.44 -9.72 -6.45
N GLY A 26 -7.87 -10.97 -6.55
CA GLY A 26 -7.37 -11.96 -7.51
C GLY A 26 -6.14 -12.74 -7.05
N LEU A 27 -5.74 -12.61 -5.78
CA LEU A 27 -4.58 -13.29 -5.23
C LEU A 27 -5.02 -14.40 -4.26
N ALA A 28 -4.73 -15.66 -4.58
CA ALA A 28 -5.03 -16.77 -3.70
C ALA A 28 -4.21 -16.69 -2.39
N VAL A 29 -4.87 -16.74 -1.24
CA VAL A 29 -4.22 -16.56 0.07
C VAL A 29 -4.02 -17.87 0.83
N ARG A 30 -3.12 -17.84 1.80
CA ARG A 30 -3.07 -18.78 2.92
C ARG A 30 -3.71 -18.13 4.15
N PRO A 31 -4.13 -18.90 5.17
CA PRO A 31 -4.70 -18.35 6.39
C PRO A 31 -3.62 -17.77 7.32
N LEU A 32 -2.77 -16.89 6.79
CA LEU A 32 -1.69 -16.24 7.51
C LEU A 32 -1.68 -14.75 7.17
N CYS A 33 -2.01 -13.96 8.19
CA CYS A 33 -2.14 -12.51 8.11
C CYS A 33 -1.50 -11.90 9.36
N TYR A 34 -0.58 -10.95 9.16
CA TYR A 34 0.13 -10.27 10.24
C TYR A 34 -0.13 -8.77 10.19
N PRO A 35 -0.67 -8.15 11.25
CA PRO A 35 -0.76 -6.70 11.31
C PRO A 35 0.64 -6.07 11.38
N LEU A 36 0.86 -5.01 10.61
CA LEU A 36 2.08 -4.21 10.62
C LEU A 36 1.87 -2.91 11.40
N ASN A 37 2.95 -2.39 11.99
CA ASN A 37 2.90 -1.16 12.78
C ASN A 37 2.60 0.05 11.88
N SER A 38 1.35 0.48 11.84
CA SER A 38 0.90 1.70 11.17
C SER A 38 -0.18 2.38 12.01
N PHE A 39 -0.01 3.69 12.24
CA PHE A 39 -0.93 4.47 13.07
C PHE A 39 -2.12 5.02 12.27
N GLU A 40 -1.87 5.46 11.03
CA GLU A 40 -2.91 6.11 10.21
C GLU A 40 -3.80 5.07 9.53
N ASN A 41 -3.20 4.10 8.85
CA ASN A 41 -3.87 3.08 8.05
C ASN A 41 -3.82 1.73 8.77
N ARG A 42 -4.73 0.80 8.43
CA ARG A 42 -4.55 -0.60 8.81
C ARG A 42 -3.74 -1.28 7.72
N VAL A 43 -2.60 -1.84 8.10
CA VAL A 43 -1.65 -2.43 7.15
C VAL A 43 -1.35 -3.85 7.62
N TYR A 44 -1.42 -4.80 6.69
CA TYR A 44 -1.23 -6.22 6.98
C TYR A 44 -0.28 -6.84 5.97
N GLU A 45 0.58 -7.74 6.43
CA GLU A 45 1.30 -8.67 5.57
C GLU A 45 0.47 -9.95 5.43
N VAL A 46 0.20 -10.37 4.19
CA VAL A 46 -0.61 -11.55 3.87
C VAL A 46 0.24 -12.53 3.09
N GLU A 47 0.24 -13.80 3.50
CA GLU A 47 0.91 -14.88 2.77
C GLU A 47 -0.01 -15.43 1.68
N LEU A 48 0.52 -15.52 0.46
CA LEU A 48 -0.17 -16.06 -0.70
C LEU A 48 0.00 -17.58 -0.79
N ALA A 49 -0.81 -18.23 -1.63
CA ALA A 49 -0.78 -19.68 -1.86
C ALA A 49 0.60 -20.20 -2.29
N ASP A 50 1.36 -19.39 -3.05
CA ASP A 50 2.72 -19.70 -3.50
C ASP A 50 3.81 -19.40 -2.44
N ARG A 51 3.40 -19.03 -1.21
CA ARG A 51 4.25 -18.63 -0.07
C ARG A 51 5.00 -17.32 -0.25
N THR A 52 4.73 -16.55 -1.31
CA THR A 52 5.12 -15.14 -1.36
C THR A 52 4.23 -14.33 -0.42
N ARG A 53 4.58 -13.06 -0.21
CA ARG A 53 3.83 -12.17 0.69
C ARG A 53 3.53 -10.85 0.01
N VAL A 54 2.39 -10.28 0.35
CA VAL A 54 1.97 -8.96 -0.08
C VAL A 54 1.62 -8.09 1.11
N VAL A 55 1.59 -6.79 0.91
CA VAL A 55 1.14 -5.82 1.91
C VAL A 55 -0.23 -5.28 1.49
N ALA A 56 -1.26 -5.53 2.29
CA ALA A 56 -2.58 -4.96 2.12
C ALA A 56 -2.70 -3.70 3.00
N LYS A 57 -2.94 -2.54 2.39
CA LYS A 57 -3.12 -1.24 3.05
C LYS A 57 -4.58 -0.81 2.92
N PHE A 58 -5.26 -0.69 4.06
CA PHE A 58 -6.61 -0.18 4.17
C PHE A 58 -6.55 1.28 4.62
N TYR A 59 -7.11 2.17 3.80
CA TYR A 59 -7.06 3.61 4.02
C TYR A 59 -8.06 4.03 5.09
N ARG A 60 -7.65 4.92 5.99
CA ARG A 60 -8.54 5.48 7.02
C ARG A 60 -9.73 6.21 6.36
N PRO A 61 -10.98 5.82 6.66
CA PRO A 61 -12.15 6.47 6.10
C PRO A 61 -12.18 7.98 6.37
N GLY A 62 -12.57 8.76 5.35
CA GLY A 62 -12.67 10.21 5.42
C GLY A 62 -11.35 10.99 5.50
N ARG A 63 -10.19 10.31 5.52
CA ARG A 63 -8.88 10.98 5.51
C ARG A 63 -8.48 11.47 4.12
N TRP A 64 -8.68 10.63 3.12
CA TRP A 64 -8.35 10.88 1.73
C TRP A 64 -9.53 10.51 0.84
N SER A 65 -9.77 11.31 -0.20
CA SER A 65 -10.68 10.92 -1.27
C SER A 65 -10.04 9.85 -2.15
N ALA A 66 -10.86 9.06 -2.84
CA ALA A 66 -10.38 8.10 -3.83
C ALA A 66 -9.47 8.76 -4.89
N ALA A 67 -9.79 9.98 -5.32
CA ALA A 67 -8.98 10.73 -6.28
C ALA A 67 -7.57 11.05 -5.76
N GLN A 68 -7.43 11.44 -4.50
CA GLN A 68 -6.13 11.70 -3.87
C GLN A 68 -5.32 10.41 -3.67
N ILE A 69 -5.99 9.30 -3.34
CA ILE A 69 -5.33 8.00 -3.26
C ILE A 69 -4.83 7.58 -4.65
N LEU A 70 -5.66 7.69 -5.70
CA LEU A 70 -5.26 7.36 -7.07
C LEU A 70 -4.14 8.28 -7.60
N GLU A 71 -4.07 9.51 -7.12
CA GLU A 71 -2.94 10.41 -7.41
C GLU A 71 -1.63 9.87 -6.82
N GLU A 72 -1.62 9.42 -5.56
CA GLU A 72 -0.47 8.73 -4.93
C GLU A 72 -0.05 7.52 -5.77
N HIS A 73 -1.01 6.67 -6.17
CA HIS A 73 -0.74 5.46 -6.94
C HIS A 73 -0.08 5.76 -8.28
N ARG A 74 -0.60 6.75 -9.00
CA ARG A 74 -0.05 7.19 -10.27
C ARG A 74 1.35 7.78 -10.11
N PHE A 75 1.59 8.57 -9.07
CA PHE A 75 2.93 9.10 -8.80
C PHE A 75 3.94 7.98 -8.50
N LEU A 76 3.54 6.97 -7.72
CA LEU A 76 4.38 5.80 -7.45
C LEU A 76 4.67 4.98 -8.71
N ALA A 77 3.67 4.79 -9.58
CA ALA A 77 3.87 4.12 -10.86
C ALA A 77 4.82 4.89 -11.79
N GLU A 78 4.71 6.22 -11.84
CA GLU A 78 5.64 7.07 -12.61
C GLU A 78 7.06 7.02 -12.04
N ALA A 79 7.22 7.01 -10.71
CA ALA A 79 8.52 6.87 -10.06
C ALA A 79 9.15 5.49 -10.32
N GLU A 80 8.35 4.43 -10.28
CA GLU A 80 8.78 3.06 -10.60
C GLU A 80 9.22 2.93 -12.06
N ALA A 81 8.46 3.52 -13.00
CA ALA A 81 8.81 3.56 -14.43
C ALA A 81 10.13 4.28 -14.71
N GLU A 82 10.53 5.20 -13.82
CA GLU A 82 11.82 5.89 -13.84
C GLU A 82 12.90 5.14 -13.04
N GLU A 83 12.68 3.87 -12.69
CA GLU A 83 13.60 3.00 -11.94
C GLU A 83 13.99 3.58 -10.56
N ILE A 84 13.08 4.31 -9.92
CA ILE A 84 13.22 4.72 -8.52
C ILE A 84 12.71 3.56 -7.65
N PRO A 85 13.45 3.12 -6.61
CA PRO A 85 13.10 1.96 -5.79
C PRO A 85 11.96 2.29 -4.80
N VAL A 86 10.76 2.52 -5.33
CA VAL A 86 9.51 2.68 -4.58
C VAL A 86 8.70 1.37 -4.61
N CYS A 87 7.55 1.36 -3.94
CA CYS A 87 6.59 0.24 -4.01
C CYS A 87 5.31 0.76 -4.67
N ALA A 88 5.15 0.53 -5.98
CA ALA A 88 3.90 0.83 -6.65
C ALA A 88 2.79 -0.15 -6.21
N ALA A 89 1.54 0.30 -6.30
CA ALA A 89 0.40 -0.55 -6.02
C ALA A 89 0.24 -1.59 -7.13
N LEU A 90 -0.03 -2.84 -6.74
CA LEU A 90 -0.34 -3.91 -7.68
C LEU A 90 -1.71 -3.65 -8.31
N PRO A 91 -1.86 -3.86 -9.62
CA PRO A 91 -3.16 -3.80 -10.27
C PRO A 91 -4.04 -4.97 -9.84
N PHE A 92 -5.31 -4.69 -9.61
CA PHE A 92 -6.39 -5.66 -9.52
C PHE A 92 -6.70 -6.26 -10.90
N PRO A 93 -7.53 -7.32 -10.98
CA PRO A 93 -7.84 -7.98 -12.26
C PRO A 93 -8.45 -7.07 -13.32
N ASP A 94 -9.11 -5.98 -12.92
CA ASP A 94 -9.68 -4.95 -13.80
C ASP A 94 -8.68 -3.86 -14.20
N GLY A 95 -7.44 -3.92 -13.73
CA GLY A 95 -6.38 -2.95 -13.97
C GLY A 95 -6.42 -1.73 -13.04
N SER A 96 -7.42 -1.60 -12.17
CA SER A 96 -7.44 -0.57 -11.13
C SER A 96 -6.40 -0.90 -10.04
N THR A 97 -5.99 0.09 -9.25
CA THR A 97 -5.07 -0.12 -8.12
C THR A 97 -5.70 0.18 -6.77
N LEU A 98 -6.95 0.67 -6.79
CA LEU A 98 -7.73 1.01 -5.60
C LEU A 98 -9.07 0.28 -5.65
N ALA A 99 -9.30 -0.59 -4.68
CA ALA A 99 -10.55 -1.30 -4.50
C ALA A 99 -11.23 -0.86 -3.20
N THR A 100 -12.43 -1.36 -2.96
CA THR A 100 -13.19 -1.08 -1.74
C THR A 100 -13.74 -2.38 -1.17
N ILE A 101 -13.64 -2.55 0.14
CA ILE A 101 -14.34 -3.61 0.87
C ILE A 101 -15.09 -2.99 2.03
N ASP A 102 -16.40 -3.21 2.09
CA ASP A 102 -17.30 -2.64 3.10
C ASP A 102 -17.03 -1.14 3.36
N ASP A 103 -17.05 -0.36 2.28
CA ASP A 103 -16.81 1.09 2.27
C ASP A 103 -15.41 1.55 2.74
N ILE A 104 -14.45 0.63 2.86
CA ILE A 104 -13.05 0.93 3.16
C ILE A 104 -12.23 0.77 1.88
N HIS A 105 -11.61 1.85 1.44
CA HIS A 105 -10.66 1.80 0.34
C HIS A 105 -9.41 1.00 0.73
N TYR A 106 -8.92 0.16 -0.17
CA TYR A 106 -7.69 -0.61 0.04
C TYR A 106 -6.90 -0.80 -1.24
N ALA A 107 -5.61 -1.08 -1.04
CA ALA A 107 -4.66 -1.35 -2.10
C ALA A 107 -3.68 -2.45 -1.66
N ILE A 108 -3.13 -3.17 -2.63
CA ILE A 108 -2.16 -4.25 -2.42
C ILE A 108 -0.83 -3.83 -3.01
N PHE A 109 0.25 -4.09 -2.28
CA PHE A 109 1.62 -3.76 -2.68
C PHE A 109 2.50 -5.01 -2.57
N GLU A 110 3.55 -5.08 -3.40
CA GLU A 110 4.57 -6.11 -3.23
C GLU A 110 5.27 -5.93 -1.87
N ARG A 111 5.45 -7.03 -1.14
CA ARG A 111 6.22 -7.00 0.11
C ARG A 111 7.70 -6.82 -0.23
N LYS A 112 8.22 -5.61 -0.06
CA LYS A 112 9.66 -5.34 -0.12
C LYS A 112 10.30 -5.53 1.26
N GLY A 113 11.28 -6.42 1.32
CA GLY A 113 12.14 -6.56 2.49
C GLY A 113 13.22 -5.48 2.52
N GLY A 114 13.93 -5.40 3.64
CA GLY A 114 15.05 -4.49 3.81
C GLY A 114 15.42 -4.36 5.28
N ARG A 115 16.55 -3.70 5.54
CA ARG A 115 16.98 -3.34 6.89
C ARG A 115 17.24 -1.84 6.91
N ALA A 116 16.64 -1.16 7.89
CA ALA A 116 16.98 0.24 8.14
C ALA A 116 18.47 0.34 8.52
N PRO A 117 19.21 1.32 7.97
CA PRO A 117 20.60 1.51 8.37
C PRO A 117 20.66 1.91 9.84
N ASP A 118 21.61 1.33 10.58
CA ASP A 118 21.81 1.66 12.00
C ASP A 118 22.35 3.10 12.13
N GLU A 119 23.22 3.54 11.21
CA GLU A 119 23.75 4.91 11.11
C GLU A 119 23.81 5.40 9.66
N LEU A 120 23.64 6.71 9.46
CA LEU A 120 23.69 7.32 8.12
C LEU A 120 25.12 7.77 7.78
N THR A 121 25.80 7.00 6.93
CA THR A 121 27.11 7.40 6.39
C THR A 121 26.97 8.49 5.33
N ALA A 122 28.06 9.23 5.05
CA ALA A 122 28.08 10.22 3.97
C ALA A 122 27.76 9.61 2.59
N ALA A 123 28.17 8.36 2.34
CA ALA A 123 27.84 7.65 1.10
C ALA A 123 26.34 7.32 1.01
N THR A 124 25.76 6.83 2.11
CA THR A 124 24.32 6.55 2.19
C THR A 124 23.50 7.83 2.05
N ALA A 125 23.92 8.92 2.69
CA ALA A 125 23.29 10.24 2.58
C ALA A 125 23.33 10.76 1.13
N ARG A 126 24.45 10.61 0.43
CA ARG A 126 24.57 10.99 -0.99
C ARG A 126 23.59 10.18 -1.86
N ARG A 127 23.50 8.87 -1.66
CA ARG A 127 22.56 8.00 -2.39
C ARG A 127 21.11 8.41 -2.12
N LEU A 128 20.76 8.68 -0.86
CA LEU A 128 19.42 9.15 -0.49
C LEU A 128 19.10 10.49 -1.16
N GLY A 129 20.03 11.44 -1.15
CA GLY A 129 19.87 12.72 -1.83
C GLY A 129 19.66 12.57 -3.34
N GLN A 130 20.38 11.65 -4.00
CA GLN A 130 20.15 11.33 -5.41
C GLN A 130 18.74 10.76 -5.66
N LEU A 131 18.25 9.87 -4.80
CA LEU A 131 16.90 9.31 -4.91
C LEU A 131 15.82 10.38 -4.71
N VAL A 132 15.98 11.27 -3.73
CA VAL A 132 15.07 12.40 -3.50
C VAL A 132 15.07 13.35 -4.70
N GLY A 133 16.25 13.66 -5.26
CA GLY A 133 16.35 14.49 -6.47
C GLY A 133 15.62 13.87 -7.66
N ARG A 134 15.73 12.55 -7.85
CA ARG A 134 14.97 11.83 -8.89
C ARG A 134 13.47 11.89 -8.65
N LEU A 135 13.01 11.72 -7.40
CA LEU A 135 11.60 11.87 -7.05
C LEU A 135 11.08 13.29 -7.37
N HIS A 136 11.86 14.34 -7.10
CA HIS A 136 11.49 15.71 -7.46
C HIS A 136 11.36 15.89 -8.98
N VAL A 137 12.26 15.29 -9.77
CA VAL A 137 12.19 15.35 -11.24
C VAL A 137 10.90 14.70 -11.75
N VAL A 138 10.49 13.57 -11.18
CA VAL A 138 9.20 12.93 -11.51
C VAL A 138 8.04 13.82 -11.10
N GLY A 139 8.04 14.32 -9.86
CA GLY A 139 6.96 15.16 -9.33
C GLY A 139 6.76 16.48 -10.08
N ALA A 140 7.81 17.03 -10.66
CA ALA A 140 7.74 18.27 -11.45
C ALA A 140 7.06 18.11 -12.82
N ARG A 141 6.83 16.88 -13.31
CA ARG A 141 6.21 16.63 -14.63
C ARG A 141 4.72 16.98 -14.65
N ARG A 142 4.06 16.90 -13.50
CA ARG A 142 2.64 17.18 -13.32
C ARG A 142 2.44 17.98 -12.01
N PRO A 143 2.60 19.32 -12.08
CA PRO A 143 2.47 20.20 -10.92
C PRO A 143 1.02 20.35 -10.43
#